data_AF-A0A956D163-F1
#
_entry.id   AF-A0A956D163-F1
#
_cell.length_a   1.000
_cell.length_b   1.000
_cell.length_c   1.000
_cell.angle_alpha   90.00
_cell.angle_beta   90.00
_cell.angle_gamma   90.00
#
_symmetry.space_group_name_H-M   'P 1'
#
loop_
_entity.id
_entity.type
_entity.pdbx_description
1 polymer ?
#
loop_
_entity_poly.entity_id
_entity_poly.type
_entity_poly.pdbx_seq_one_letter_code
_entity_poly.pdbx_strand_id
1 'polypeptide(L)'
;MSNAVAAMATWIGALSRGGLLIGRAEEEGAELALWLLGEEGLVALREWFASQGEDVVARERRGAIHACIWMAHADRDVAEEEVEMLQSIVAASDLSPEAQDELLAAIDTPLDAPAIAEELTQQGLRELVLALTLQLAQSDHRLDPEEQTAFAELAAAFAIGDERREAIRARIAKG
;
A
#
# COMPACT_ATOMS: atom_id res chain seq x y z
N MET A 1 17.20 5.33 10.65
CA MET A 1 15.85 5.84 10.32
C MET A 1 15.17 4.71 9.60
N SER A 2 14.29 3.94 10.26
CA SER A 2 13.46 2.98 9.52
C SER A 2 12.46 3.80 8.70
N ASN A 3 12.53 3.56 7.39
CA ASN A 3 11.91 4.30 6.30
C ASN A 3 10.44 3.89 6.08
N ALA A 4 9.81 3.13 6.98
CA ALA A 4 8.37 2.86 6.92
C ALA A 4 7.55 4.19 6.92
N VAL A 5 8.22 5.22 7.43
CA VAL A 5 7.90 6.65 7.54
C VAL A 5 8.20 7.47 6.28
N ALA A 6 9.04 6.99 5.35
CA ALA A 6 8.98 7.40 3.94
C ALA A 6 7.90 6.62 3.18
N ALA A 7 7.38 5.54 3.77
CA ALA A 7 6.76 4.42 3.06
C ALA A 7 5.25 4.49 2.85
N MET A 8 4.69 5.68 2.97
CA MET A 8 3.51 6.04 2.17
C MET A 8 3.72 7.34 1.42
N ALA A 9 4.86 8.01 1.63
CA ALA A 9 5.10 9.38 1.21
C ALA A 9 4.89 9.55 -0.31
N THR A 10 5.21 8.53 -1.12
CA THR A 10 5.02 8.56 -2.57
C THR A 10 3.71 7.92 -3.04
N TRP A 11 3.06 7.08 -2.23
CA TRP A 11 1.70 6.60 -2.48
C TRP A 11 0.71 7.79 -2.57
N ILE A 12 1.05 8.87 -1.86
CA ILE A 12 0.43 10.19 -1.79
C ILE A 12 0.86 11.15 -2.92
N GLY A 13 1.98 10.91 -3.61
CA GLY A 13 2.47 11.82 -4.66
C GLY A 13 1.76 11.73 -6.02
N ALA A 14 1.11 10.60 -6.34
CA ALA A 14 0.72 10.30 -7.73
C ALA A 14 -0.69 9.73 -7.96
N LEU A 15 -1.43 9.30 -6.92
CA LEU A 15 -2.87 8.98 -7.09
C LEU A 15 -3.73 10.26 -7.19
N SER A 16 -3.15 11.45 -6.91
CA SER A 16 -3.76 12.77 -7.06
C SER A 16 -3.05 13.60 -8.16
N ARG A 17 -3.77 14.54 -8.75
CA ARG A 17 -3.34 15.38 -9.87
C ARG A 17 -2.34 16.50 -9.48
N GLY A 18 -1.04 16.24 -9.32
CA GLY A 18 -0.03 17.32 -9.53
C GLY A 18 1.17 17.44 -8.58
N GLY A 19 2.17 16.58 -8.76
CA GLY A 19 3.59 16.87 -8.50
C GLY A 19 3.92 17.64 -7.21
N LEU A 20 4.07 16.94 -6.10
CA LEU A 20 4.48 17.52 -4.82
C LEU A 20 5.26 16.49 -3.98
N LEU A 21 6.49 16.12 -4.37
CA LEU A 21 7.54 15.66 -3.44
C LEU A 21 8.94 16.00 -3.97
N ILE A 22 9.89 16.12 -3.03
CA ILE A 22 11.32 16.36 -3.23
C ILE A 22 12.07 15.49 -2.20
N GLY A 23 12.91 14.54 -2.61
CA GLY A 23 13.90 13.86 -1.74
C GLY A 23 14.09 12.35 -1.94
N ARG A 24 14.89 11.70 -1.07
CA ARG A 24 15.34 10.28 -1.21
C ARG A 24 14.23 9.22 -1.10
N ALA A 25 13.19 9.50 -0.33
CA ALA A 25 12.01 8.66 -0.19
C ALA A 25 11.18 8.55 -1.50
N GLU A 26 11.21 9.59 -2.32
CA GLU A 26 10.56 9.65 -3.63
C GLU A 26 11.24 8.69 -4.61
N GLU A 27 12.57 8.69 -4.62
CA GLU A 27 13.39 7.87 -5.50
C GLU A 27 13.10 6.38 -5.28
N GLU A 28 13.07 5.93 -4.03
CA GLU A 28 12.82 4.51 -3.69
C GLU A 28 11.39 4.06 -4.09
N GLY A 29 10.37 4.88 -3.82
CA GLY A 29 8.99 4.58 -4.21
C GLY A 29 8.76 4.65 -5.74
N ALA A 30 9.39 5.61 -6.41
CA ALA A 30 9.31 5.78 -7.86
C ALA A 30 10.04 4.64 -8.61
N GLU A 31 11.19 4.19 -8.11
CA GLU A 31 11.91 3.04 -8.66
C GLU A 31 11.10 1.75 -8.56
N LEU A 32 10.45 1.51 -7.42
CA LEU A 32 9.57 0.35 -7.24
C LEU A 32 8.38 0.41 -8.20
N ALA A 33 7.72 1.58 -8.28
CA ALA A 33 6.57 1.76 -9.15
C ALA A 33 6.94 1.65 -10.64
N LEU A 34 8.12 2.16 -11.03
CA LEU A 34 8.66 2.04 -12.40
C LEU A 34 9.04 0.59 -12.73
N TRP A 35 9.66 -0.14 -11.80
CA TRP A 35 9.98 -1.55 -12.00
C TRP A 35 8.71 -2.41 -12.12
N LEU A 36 7.68 -2.12 -11.32
CA LEU A 36 6.42 -2.85 -11.33
C LEU A 36 5.63 -2.58 -12.60
N LEU A 37 5.28 -1.32 -12.82
CA LEU A 37 4.28 -0.94 -13.82
C LEU A 37 4.91 -0.56 -15.16
N GLY A 38 6.22 -0.28 -15.18
CA GLY A 38 6.87 0.36 -16.31
C GLY A 38 6.41 1.82 -16.47
N GLU A 39 7.06 2.54 -17.39
CA GLU A 39 6.71 3.94 -17.69
C GLU A 39 5.28 4.05 -18.22
N GLU A 40 4.90 3.16 -19.16
CA GLU A 40 3.56 3.14 -19.74
C GLU A 40 2.46 2.84 -18.70
N GLY A 41 2.70 1.90 -17.79
CA GLY A 41 1.75 1.58 -16.74
C GLY A 41 1.57 2.71 -15.71
N LEU A 42 2.66 3.43 -15.40
CA LEU A 42 2.58 4.63 -14.56
C LEU A 42 1.79 5.77 -15.22
N VAL A 43 1.99 5.99 -16.52
CA VAL A 43 1.20 6.97 -17.29
C VAL A 43 -0.28 6.56 -17.29
N ALA A 44 -0.59 5.32 -17.62
CA ALA A 44 -1.95 4.80 -17.64
C ALA A 44 -2.64 4.91 -16.27
N LEU A 45 -1.92 4.62 -15.17
CA LEU A 45 -2.43 4.77 -13.81
C LEU A 45 -2.78 6.23 -13.50
N ARG A 46 -1.90 7.17 -13.86
CA ARG A 46 -2.13 8.61 -13.66
C ARG A 46 -3.31 9.13 -14.47
N GLU A 47 -3.40 8.73 -15.73
CA GLU A 47 -4.53 9.09 -16.61
C GLU A 47 -5.85 8.52 -16.08
N TRP A 48 -5.82 7.28 -15.58
CA TRP A 48 -6.97 6.67 -14.92
C TRP A 48 -7.44 7.52 -13.74
N PHE A 49 -6.55 7.84 -12.78
CA PHE A 49 -6.88 8.70 -11.64
C PHE A 49 -7.41 10.08 -12.05
N ALA A 50 -6.81 10.70 -13.07
CA ALA A 50 -7.25 12.00 -13.57
C ALA A 50 -8.66 11.95 -14.20
N SER A 51 -9.08 10.78 -14.71
CA SER A 51 -10.40 10.56 -15.30
C SER A 51 -11.49 10.14 -14.29
N GLN A 52 -11.10 9.73 -13.08
CA GLN A 52 -12.05 9.26 -12.06
C GLN A 52 -12.69 10.42 -11.27
N GLY A 53 -13.89 10.13 -10.74
CA GLY A 53 -14.55 10.97 -9.74
C GLY A 53 -13.93 10.82 -8.35
N GLU A 54 -14.15 11.80 -7.49
CA GLU A 54 -13.56 11.85 -6.13
C GLU A 54 -13.88 10.61 -5.30
N ASP A 55 -15.11 10.09 -5.36
CA ASP A 55 -15.53 8.90 -4.62
C ASP A 55 -14.73 7.65 -4.99
N VAL A 56 -14.38 7.50 -6.28
CA VAL A 56 -13.60 6.36 -6.76
C VAL A 56 -12.15 6.48 -6.29
N VAL A 57 -11.57 7.68 -6.39
CA VAL A 57 -10.22 7.95 -5.89
C VAL A 57 -10.13 7.72 -4.38
N ALA A 58 -11.14 8.17 -3.63
CA ALA A 58 -11.22 7.96 -2.18
C ALA A 58 -11.34 6.46 -1.84
N ARG A 59 -12.14 5.69 -2.58
CA ARG A 59 -12.25 4.24 -2.39
C ARG A 59 -10.92 3.52 -2.62
N GLU A 60 -10.20 3.82 -3.70
CA GLU A 60 -8.88 3.21 -3.95
C GLU A 60 -7.86 3.57 -2.86
N ARG A 61 -7.91 4.81 -2.34
CA ARG A 61 -7.06 5.24 -1.23
C ARG A 61 -7.36 4.47 0.06
N ARG A 62 -8.64 4.31 0.42
CA ARG A 62 -9.03 3.51 1.59
C ARG A 62 -8.60 2.05 1.44
N GLY A 63 -8.90 1.44 0.30
CA GLY A 63 -8.62 0.01 0.08
C GLY A 63 -7.16 -0.34 0.29
N ALA A 64 -6.24 0.56 -0.04
CA ALA A 64 -4.84 0.28 0.14
C ALA A 64 -4.22 0.78 1.45
N ILE A 65 -4.87 1.69 2.18
CA ILE A 65 -4.58 1.85 3.61
C ILE A 65 -5.03 0.59 4.37
N HIS A 66 -6.20 0.03 4.05
CA HIS A 66 -6.62 -1.25 4.63
C HIS A 66 -5.66 -2.39 4.33
N ALA A 67 -5.03 -2.40 3.14
CA ALA A 67 -3.97 -3.37 2.83
C ALA A 67 -2.74 -3.21 3.74
N CYS A 68 -2.36 -1.98 4.10
CA CYS A 68 -1.30 -1.73 5.07
C CYS A 68 -1.70 -2.22 6.46
N ILE A 69 -2.92 -1.90 6.90
CA ILE A 69 -3.46 -2.35 8.19
C ILE A 69 -3.50 -3.89 8.24
N TRP A 70 -3.93 -4.55 7.16
CA TRP A 70 -3.95 -6.01 7.05
C TRP A 70 -2.58 -6.63 7.27
N MET A 71 -1.54 -6.07 6.63
CA MET A 71 -0.18 -6.58 6.78
C MET A 71 0.37 -6.38 8.20
N ALA A 72 0.08 -5.24 8.84
CA ALA A 72 0.49 -5.00 10.23
C ALA A 72 -0.18 -5.98 11.22
N HIS A 73 -1.34 -6.55 10.86
CA HIS A 73 -2.05 -7.54 11.68
C HIS A 73 -1.62 -8.98 11.45
N ALA A 74 -0.59 -9.23 10.65
CA ALA A 74 -0.22 -10.58 10.25
C ALA A 74 0.08 -11.50 11.44
N ASP A 75 0.83 -11.01 12.43
CA ASP A 75 1.23 -11.74 13.63
C ASP A 75 0.21 -11.63 14.80
N ARG A 76 -0.87 -10.86 14.59
CA ARG A 76 -1.95 -10.57 15.55
C ARG A 76 -1.54 -9.74 16.77
N ASP A 77 -0.37 -9.09 16.74
CA ASP A 77 0.11 -8.21 17.81
C ASP A 77 0.75 -6.95 17.22
N VAL A 78 -0.09 -5.95 16.89
CA VAL A 78 0.38 -4.70 16.29
C VAL A 78 1.14 -3.88 17.34
N ALA A 79 2.42 -3.62 17.09
CA ALA A 79 3.25 -2.84 17.99
C ALA A 79 2.82 -1.36 18.02
N GLU A 80 3.09 -0.66 19.13
CA GLU A 80 2.77 0.77 19.28
C GLU A 80 3.40 1.61 18.15
N GLU A 81 4.62 1.27 17.72
CA GLU A 81 5.32 1.94 16.61
C GLU A 81 4.58 1.74 15.26
N GLU A 82 3.98 0.57 15.04
CA GLU A 82 3.19 0.28 13.84
C GLU A 82 1.85 1.00 13.87
N VAL A 83 1.21 1.08 15.04
CA VAL A 83 0.01 1.89 15.24
C VAL A 83 0.28 3.37 14.93
N GLU A 84 1.34 3.95 15.49
CA GLU A 84 1.73 5.35 15.22
C GLU A 84 1.99 5.59 13.72
N MET A 85 2.63 4.63 13.06
CA MET A 85 2.86 4.66 11.62
C MET A 85 1.55 4.61 10.82
N LEU A 86 0.64 3.69 11.14
CA LEU A 86 -0.67 3.57 10.48
C LEU A 86 -1.53 4.82 10.70
N GLN A 87 -1.51 5.41 11.90
CA GLN A 87 -2.19 6.67 12.19
C GLN A 87 -1.63 7.82 11.33
N SER A 88 -0.29 7.89 11.19
CA SER A 88 0.37 8.88 10.34
C SER A 88 -0.01 8.73 8.86
N ILE A 89 -0.13 7.48 8.42
CA ILE A 89 -0.63 7.09 7.09
C ILE A 89 -2.05 7.60 6.85
N VAL A 90 -2.97 7.35 7.78
CA VAL A 90 -4.37 7.78 7.69
C VAL A 90 -4.47 9.29 7.64
N ALA A 91 -3.75 9.98 8.52
CA ALA A 91 -3.75 11.44 8.60
C ALA A 91 -3.25 12.12 7.30
N ALA A 92 -2.38 11.46 6.54
CA ALA A 92 -1.80 11.98 5.30
C ALA A 92 -2.57 11.58 4.02
N SER A 93 -3.72 10.91 4.15
CA SER A 93 -4.42 10.25 3.03
C SER A 93 -5.26 11.16 2.12
N ASP A 94 -5.42 12.44 2.45
CA ASP A 94 -6.37 13.38 1.80
C ASP A 94 -7.82 12.85 1.75
N LEU A 95 -8.19 11.92 2.63
CA LEU A 95 -9.56 11.41 2.77
C LEU A 95 -10.40 12.33 3.67
N SER A 96 -11.73 12.22 3.57
CA SER A 96 -12.63 12.96 4.47
C SER A 96 -12.42 12.53 5.93
N PRO A 97 -12.74 13.38 6.91
CA PRO A 97 -12.61 13.03 8.33
C PRO A 97 -13.37 11.75 8.69
N GLU A 98 -14.56 11.53 8.13
CA GLU A 98 -15.36 10.33 8.38
C GLU A 98 -14.64 9.06 7.88
N ALA A 99 -14.03 9.11 6.69
CA ALA A 99 -13.26 7.99 6.16
C ALA A 99 -11.95 7.77 6.95
N GLN A 100 -11.34 8.84 7.47
CA GLN A 100 -10.18 8.70 8.37
C GLN A 100 -10.56 8.03 9.68
N ASP A 101 -11.69 8.42 10.29
CA ASP A 101 -12.20 7.80 11.52
C ASP A 101 -12.50 6.29 11.31
N GLU A 102 -13.09 5.93 10.17
CA GLU A 102 -13.31 4.52 9.79
C GLU A 102 -11.99 3.74 9.67
N LEU A 103 -10.96 4.33 9.05
CA LEU A 103 -9.65 3.71 8.92
C LEU A 103 -8.92 3.60 10.27
N LEU A 104 -9.05 4.59 11.14
CA LEU A 104 -8.50 4.54 12.50
C LEU A 104 -9.15 3.42 13.31
N ALA A 105 -10.46 3.22 13.20
CA ALA A 105 -11.14 2.08 13.81
C ALA A 105 -10.69 0.74 13.22
N ALA A 106 -10.36 0.71 11.93
CA ALA A 106 -9.87 -0.49 11.27
C ALA A 106 -8.47 -0.91 11.74
N ILE A 107 -7.68 -0.02 12.35
CA ILE A 107 -6.41 -0.38 13.00
C ILE A 107 -6.65 -1.38 14.13
N ASP A 108 -7.76 -1.29 14.85
CA ASP A 108 -8.10 -2.28 15.89
C ASP A 108 -8.79 -3.52 15.32
N THR A 109 -9.52 -3.38 14.22
CA THR A 109 -10.29 -4.46 13.59
C THR A 109 -10.13 -4.39 12.06
N PRO A 110 -9.14 -5.08 11.48
CA PRO A 110 -8.86 -5.01 10.06
C PRO A 110 -9.97 -5.62 9.22
N LEU A 111 -10.12 -5.11 8.00
CA LEU A 111 -10.89 -5.80 6.96
C LEU A 111 -10.18 -7.08 6.53
N ASP A 112 -10.93 -8.07 6.08
CA ASP A 112 -10.34 -9.25 5.45
C ASP A 112 -9.84 -8.98 4.03
N ALA A 113 -8.91 -9.79 3.54
CA ALA A 113 -8.32 -9.62 2.22
C ALA A 113 -9.37 -9.52 1.07
N PRO A 114 -10.46 -10.31 1.04
CA PRO A 114 -11.53 -10.13 0.07
C PRO A 114 -12.21 -8.76 0.12
N ALA A 115 -12.56 -8.24 1.30
CA ALA A 115 -13.18 -6.92 1.44
C ALA A 115 -12.23 -5.80 0.99
N ILE A 116 -10.93 -5.92 1.26
CA ILE A 116 -9.90 -4.99 0.76
C ILE A 116 -9.88 -4.99 -0.77
N ALA A 117 -9.98 -6.17 -1.40
CA ALA A 117 -10.02 -6.28 -2.86
C ALA A 117 -11.30 -5.69 -3.48
N GLU A 118 -12.40 -5.58 -2.74
CA GLU A 118 -13.62 -4.88 -3.19
C GLU A 118 -13.43 -3.35 -3.24
N GLU A 119 -12.62 -2.78 -2.34
CA GLU A 119 -12.29 -1.36 -2.35
C GLU A 119 -11.22 -1.01 -3.37
N LEU A 120 -10.14 -1.79 -3.41
CA LEU A 120 -9.01 -1.58 -4.30
C LEU A 120 -9.26 -2.31 -5.63
N THR A 121 -9.72 -1.60 -6.65
CA THR A 121 -10.16 -2.23 -7.92
C THR A 121 -9.18 -2.05 -9.07
N GLN A 122 -8.30 -1.05 -8.99
CA GLN A 122 -7.34 -0.77 -10.05
C GLN A 122 -6.18 -1.77 -9.98
N GLN A 123 -6.00 -2.57 -11.04
CA GLN A 123 -5.06 -3.70 -11.02
C GLN A 123 -3.57 -3.32 -10.82
N GLY A 124 -3.11 -2.25 -11.48
CA GLY A 124 -1.74 -1.75 -11.28
C GLY A 124 -1.52 -1.22 -9.86
N LEU A 125 -2.55 -0.65 -9.25
CA LEU A 125 -2.52 -0.21 -7.87
C LEU A 125 -2.48 -1.39 -6.90
N ARG A 126 -3.24 -2.46 -7.15
CA ARG A 126 -3.15 -3.71 -6.37
C ARG A 126 -1.74 -4.26 -6.30
N GLU A 127 -1.03 -4.32 -7.43
CA GLU A 127 0.36 -4.79 -7.47
C GLU A 127 1.31 -3.85 -6.73
N LEU A 128 1.14 -2.54 -6.91
CA LEU A 128 1.95 -1.54 -6.22
C LEU A 128 1.75 -1.59 -4.70
N VAL A 129 0.52 -1.70 -4.26
CA VAL A 129 0.14 -1.78 -2.84
C VAL A 129 0.63 -3.07 -2.23
N LEU A 130 0.47 -4.20 -2.92
CA LEU A 130 1.02 -5.48 -2.46
C LEU A 130 2.54 -5.38 -2.23
N ALA A 131 3.27 -4.73 -3.13
CA ALA A 131 4.71 -4.53 -2.97
C ALA A 131 5.04 -3.59 -1.79
N LEU A 132 4.36 -2.45 -1.67
CA LEU A 132 4.62 -1.49 -0.59
C LEU A 132 4.31 -2.07 0.79
N THR A 133 3.22 -2.82 0.92
CA THR A 133 2.84 -3.47 2.17
C THR A 133 3.85 -4.54 2.60
N LEU A 134 4.46 -5.26 1.65
CA LEU A 134 5.59 -6.15 1.93
C LEU A 134 6.86 -5.39 2.33
N GLN A 135 7.14 -4.24 1.72
CA GLN A 135 8.29 -3.41 2.09
C GLN A 135 8.16 -2.83 3.50
N LEU A 136 6.93 -2.54 3.93
CA LEU A 136 6.61 -2.13 5.30
C LEU A 136 6.91 -3.25 6.30
N ALA A 137 6.38 -4.45 6.04
CA ALA A 137 6.63 -5.63 6.86
C ALA A 137 8.13 -5.94 7.01
N GLN A 138 8.91 -5.83 5.92
CA GLN A 138 10.36 -6.09 5.94
C GLN A 138 11.22 -4.95 6.52
N SER A 139 10.63 -3.95 7.19
CA SER A 139 11.39 -2.80 7.70
C SER A 139 12.41 -3.16 8.80
N ASP A 140 12.27 -4.32 9.44
CA ASP A 140 13.20 -4.89 10.42
C ASP A 140 14.20 -5.89 9.81
N HIS A 141 14.20 -6.03 8.47
CA HIS A 141 14.97 -6.99 7.67
C HIS A 141 14.61 -8.47 7.88
N ARG A 142 13.42 -8.75 8.41
CA ARG A 142 12.89 -10.11 8.53
C ARG A 142 11.47 -10.14 7.96
N LEU A 143 11.03 -11.35 7.64
CA LEU A 143 9.64 -11.61 7.29
C LEU A 143 9.30 -12.94 7.94
N ASP A 144 8.43 -12.90 8.93
CA ASP A 144 8.03 -14.10 9.65
C ASP A 144 7.04 -14.96 8.82
N PRO A 145 6.74 -16.20 9.26
CA PRO A 145 5.77 -17.05 8.56
C PRO A 145 4.35 -16.48 8.49
N GLU A 146 3.96 -15.70 9.49
CA GLU A 146 2.65 -15.06 9.61
C GLU A 146 2.48 -13.97 8.55
N GLU A 147 3.44 -13.06 8.41
CA GLU A 147 3.51 -12.03 7.37
C GLU A 147 3.58 -12.63 5.96
N GLN A 148 4.30 -13.75 5.79
CA GLN A 148 4.30 -14.49 4.52
C GLN A 148 2.92 -15.02 4.15
N THR A 149 2.16 -15.47 5.15
CA THR A 149 0.80 -15.98 4.95
C THR A 149 -0.14 -14.83 4.62
N ALA A 150 -0.12 -13.75 5.40
CA ALA A 150 -0.93 -12.55 5.17
C ALA A 150 -0.67 -11.94 3.77
N PHE A 151 0.60 -11.88 3.35
CA PHE A 151 1.00 -11.44 2.01
C PHE A 151 0.45 -12.34 0.90
N ALA A 152 0.52 -13.67 1.08
CA ALA A 152 -0.01 -14.62 0.11
C ALA A 152 -1.53 -14.54 -0.02
N GLU A 153 -2.24 -14.36 1.09
CA GLU A 153 -3.70 -14.18 1.12
C GLU A 153 -4.12 -12.88 0.41
N LEU A 154 -3.43 -11.78 0.69
CA LEU A 154 -3.69 -10.50 0.04
C LEU A 154 -3.40 -10.56 -1.48
N ALA A 155 -2.29 -11.20 -1.87
CA ALA A 155 -1.96 -11.42 -3.28
C ALA A 155 -3.04 -12.24 -4.01
N ALA A 156 -3.56 -13.28 -3.36
CA ALA A 156 -4.64 -14.11 -3.91
C ALA A 156 -5.94 -13.30 -4.07
N ALA A 157 -6.31 -12.48 -3.07
CA ALA A 157 -7.48 -11.60 -3.16
C ALA A 157 -7.36 -10.56 -4.29
N PHE A 158 -6.14 -10.06 -4.52
CA PHE A 158 -5.84 -9.15 -5.63
C PHE A 158 -5.71 -9.83 -6.99
N ALA A 159 -5.90 -11.15 -7.06
CA ALA A 159 -5.73 -11.98 -8.26
C ALA A 159 -4.34 -11.85 -8.90
N ILE A 160 -3.30 -11.71 -8.07
CA ILE A 160 -1.90 -11.64 -8.50
C ILE A 160 -1.32 -13.05 -8.55
N GLY A 161 -0.90 -13.50 -9.74
CA GLY A 161 -0.38 -14.85 -9.95
C GLY A 161 0.94 -15.12 -9.22
N ASP A 162 1.21 -16.41 -8.95
CA ASP A 162 2.37 -16.87 -8.17
C ASP A 162 3.71 -16.34 -8.70
N GLU A 163 3.90 -16.33 -10.02
CA GLU A 163 5.14 -15.83 -10.65
C GLU A 163 5.37 -14.35 -10.34
N ARG A 164 4.31 -13.54 -10.43
CA ARG A 164 4.38 -12.10 -10.16
C ARG A 164 4.58 -11.82 -8.68
N ARG A 165 3.85 -12.53 -7.81
CA ARG A 165 4.03 -12.48 -6.36
C ARG A 165 5.48 -12.78 -5.98
N GLU A 166 6.07 -13.84 -6.55
CA GLU A 166 7.45 -14.22 -6.29
C GLU A 166 8.45 -13.16 -6.76
N ALA A 167 8.22 -12.57 -7.94
CA ALA A 167 9.06 -11.50 -8.44
C ALA A 167 9.06 -10.27 -7.51
N ILE A 168 7.89 -9.90 -6.97
CA ILE A 168 7.75 -8.81 -5.99
C ILE A 168 8.56 -9.12 -4.73
N ARG A 169 8.36 -10.32 -4.17
CA ARG A 169 9.09 -10.76 -2.98
C ARG A 169 10.60 -10.74 -3.17
N ALA A 170 11.09 -11.27 -4.29
CA ALA A 170 12.50 -11.31 -4.61
C ALA A 170 13.11 -9.92 -4.87
N ARG A 171 12.31 -8.94 -5.31
CA ARG A 171 12.76 -7.56 -5.52
C ARG A 171 12.97 -6.81 -4.20
N ILE A 172 12.06 -7.00 -3.25
CA ILE A 172 12.10 -6.32 -1.95
C ILE A 172 13.19 -6.93 -1.06
N ALA A 173 13.36 -8.25 -1.06
CA ALA A 173 14.43 -8.92 -0.31
C ALA A 173 15.86 -8.56 -0.75
N LYS A 174 16.05 -7.84 -1.87
CA LYS A 174 17.36 -7.39 -2.39
C LYS A 174 17.67 -5.92 -2.09
N GLY A 175 16.68 -5.12 -1.68
CA GLY A 175 16.82 -3.71 -1.35
C GLY A 175 17.28 -3.52 0.08
#